data_AF-A0A954QEG4-F1
#
_entry.id   AF-A0A954QEG4-F1
#
_cell.length_a   1.000
_cell.length_b   1.000
_cell.length_c   1.000
_cell.angle_alpha   90.00
_cell.angle_beta   90.00
_cell.angle_gamma   90.00
#
_symmetry.space_group_name_H-M   'P 1'
#
loop_
_entity.id
_entity.type
_entity.pdbx_description
1 polymer ?
#
loop_
_entity_poly.entity_id
_entity_poly.type
_entity_poly.pdbx_seq_one_letter_code
_entity_poly.pdbx_strand_id
1 'polypeptide(L)'
;DGLLSGAGSVIANLQVALWNAVQRGDLRSAQAINDRIYPTVRAFYCEPLVDMHNRMKEALVILGRLDEAHLRAPLLKLPSNERTRISKLLAEAGLSPQTVYQPLA
;
A
#
# COMPACT_ATOMS: atom_id res chain seq x y z
N ASP A 1 8.65 15.74 11.97
CA ASP A 1 7.36 16.28 11.47
C ASP A 1 6.73 15.34 10.45
N GLY A 2 5.40 15.27 10.40
CA GLY A 2 4.61 14.14 9.87
C GLY A 2 4.43 14.03 8.34
N LEU A 3 3.38 13.32 7.89
CA LEU A 3 3.14 12.94 6.49
C LEU A 3 1.65 13.03 6.12
N LEU A 4 1.34 13.57 4.93
CA LEU A 4 0.06 13.36 4.25
C LEU A 4 0.21 12.22 3.23
N SER A 5 -0.56 11.13 3.38
CA SER A 5 -0.43 9.97 2.51
C SER A 5 -1.78 9.33 2.15
N GLY A 6 -2.06 9.25 0.85
CA GLY A 6 -3.17 8.44 0.33
C GLY A 6 -2.96 6.95 0.59
N ALA A 7 -1.72 6.46 0.46
CA ALA A 7 -1.37 5.07 0.75
C ALA A 7 -1.63 4.67 2.21
N GLY A 8 -1.77 5.64 3.13
CA GLY A 8 -2.21 5.40 4.51
C GLY A 8 -3.58 4.70 4.59
N SER A 9 -4.43 4.82 3.57
CA SER A 9 -5.68 4.04 3.46
C SER A 9 -5.46 2.52 3.37
N VAL A 10 -4.25 2.07 3.00
CA VAL A 10 -3.91 0.65 2.84
C VAL A 10 -2.80 0.22 3.81
N ILE A 11 -1.77 1.05 4.03
CA ILE A 11 -0.52 0.67 4.71
C ILE A 11 -0.17 1.58 5.90
N ALA A 12 -1.17 2.14 6.58
CA ALA A 12 -0.96 3.00 7.75
C ALA A 12 -0.03 2.35 8.80
N ASN A 13 -0.12 1.04 9.03
CA ASN A 13 0.73 0.33 9.98
C ASN A 13 2.23 0.40 9.60
N LEU A 14 2.57 0.27 8.31
CA LEU A 14 3.95 0.42 7.84
C LEU A 14 4.45 1.85 8.03
N GLN A 15 3.60 2.85 7.74
CA GLN A 15 3.94 4.26 7.89
C GLN A 15 4.16 4.65 9.36
N VAL A 16 3.32 4.14 10.26
CA VAL A 16 3.49 4.32 11.71
C VAL A 16 4.76 3.64 12.21
N ALA A 17 5.05 2.43 11.73
CA ALA A 17 6.28 1.73 12.11
C ALA A 17 7.54 2.49 11.62
N LEU A 18 7.52 3.00 10.39
CA LEU A 18 8.61 3.82 9.85
C LEU A 18 8.80 5.08 10.70
N TRP A 19 7.71 5.80 10.99
CA TRP A 19 7.74 6.98 11.85
C TRP A 19 8.36 6.66 13.21
N ASN A 20 7.92 5.59 13.86
CA ASN A 20 8.43 5.17 15.17
C ASN A 20 9.91 4.79 15.12
N ALA A 21 10.38 4.12 14.07
CA ALA A 21 11.79 3.78 13.89
C ALA A 21 12.65 5.05 13.76
N VAL A 22 12.18 6.02 12.97
CA VAL A 22 12.84 7.34 12.82
C VAL A 22 12.87 8.09 14.15
N GLN A 23 11.77 8.11 14.91
CA GLN A 23 11.71 8.75 16.23
C GLN A 23 12.72 8.16 17.23
N ARG A 24 13.03 6.86 17.12
CA ARG A 24 14.03 6.18 17.96
C ARG A 24 15.47 6.29 17.41
N GLY A 25 15.68 6.92 16.25
CA GLY A 25 16.99 6.96 15.59
C GLY A 25 17.44 5.62 14.99
N ASP A 26 16.55 4.64 14.87
CA ASP A 26 16.87 3.32 14.31
C ASP A 26 16.76 3.33 12.78
N LEU A 27 17.81 3.82 12.13
CA LEU A 27 17.86 3.95 10.68
C LEU A 27 17.85 2.60 9.94
N ARG A 28 18.35 1.53 10.57
CA ARG A 28 18.36 0.19 9.96
C ARG A 28 16.93 -0.34 9.84
N SER A 29 16.16 -0.28 10.93
CA SER A 29 14.76 -0.68 10.91
C SER A 29 13.93 0.23 10.00
N ALA A 30 14.19 1.55 10.00
CA ALA A 30 13.54 2.48 9.11
C ALA A 30 13.76 2.12 7.62
N GLN A 31 14.99 1.78 7.22
CA GLN A 31 15.30 1.31 5.87
C GLN A 31 14.57 0.01 5.52
N ALA A 32 14.59 -0.99 6.39
CA ALA A 32 13.90 -2.25 6.16
C ALA A 32 12.38 -2.08 6.02
N ILE A 33 11.77 -1.18 6.80
CA ILE A 33 10.35 -0.85 6.66
C ILE A 33 10.09 -0.11 5.34
N ASN A 34 10.96 0.83 4.97
CA ASN A 34 10.86 1.53 3.70
C ASN A 34 10.97 0.57 2.50
N ASP A 35 11.83 -0.45 2.57
CA ASP A 35 11.96 -1.47 1.52
C ASP A 35 10.66 -2.28 1.34
N ARG A 36 9.86 -2.42 2.41
CA ARG A 36 8.51 -3.01 2.32
C ARG A 36 7.46 -2.02 1.80
N ILE A 37 7.59 -0.73 2.12
CA ILE A 37 6.68 0.31 1.60
C ILE A 37 6.89 0.52 0.10
N TYR A 38 8.13 0.46 -0.39
CA TYR A 38 8.47 0.84 -1.75
C TYR A 38 7.71 0.07 -2.85
N PRO A 39 7.51 -1.26 -2.79
CA PRO A 39 6.67 -1.97 -3.74
C PRO A 39 5.23 -1.44 -3.79
N THR A 40 4.67 -1.04 -2.64
CA THR A 40 3.31 -0.47 -2.59
C THR A 40 3.24 0.90 -3.25
N VAL A 41 4.30 1.71 -3.12
CA VAL A 41 4.41 2.99 -3.84
C VAL A 41 4.44 2.75 -5.35
N ARG A 42 5.20 1.75 -5.83
CA ARG A 42 5.21 1.36 -7.25
C ARG A 42 3.88 0.78 -7.73
N ALA A 43 3.06 0.26 -6.81
CA ALA A 43 1.73 -0.26 -7.11
C ALA A 43 0.69 0.87 -7.21
N PHE A 44 0.77 1.89 -6.35
CA PHE A 44 -0.26 2.92 -6.27
C PHE A 44 0.03 4.13 -7.15
N TYR A 45 1.28 4.58 -7.19
CA TYR A 45 1.69 5.84 -7.79
C TYR A 45 2.43 5.65 -9.12
N CYS A 46 1.96 4.73 -9.96
CA CYS A 46 2.43 4.59 -11.34
C CYS A 46 1.49 5.30 -12.33
N GLU A 47 2.00 5.58 -13.53
CA GLU A 47 1.18 6.19 -14.59
C GLU A 47 0.03 5.25 -15.04
N PRO A 48 -1.17 5.78 -15.33
CA PRO A 48 -1.59 7.17 -15.09
C PRO A 48 -1.83 7.45 -13.59
N LEU A 49 -1.38 8.60 -13.09
CA LEU A 49 -1.50 8.96 -11.66
C LEU A 49 -2.95 9.11 -11.17
N VAL A 50 -3.89 9.41 -12.08
CA VAL A 50 -5.32 9.56 -11.76
C VAL A 50 -5.92 8.30 -11.14
N ASP A 51 -5.37 7.12 -11.46
CA ASP A 51 -5.86 5.83 -11.00
C ASP A 51 -5.31 5.40 -9.63
N MET A 52 -4.53 6.24 -8.94
CA MET A 52 -3.92 5.88 -7.65
C MET A 52 -4.92 5.36 -6.62
N HIS A 53 -6.11 5.98 -6.54
CA HIS A 53 -7.16 5.54 -5.61
C HIS A 53 -7.83 4.24 -6.07
N ASN A 54 -7.95 4.02 -7.39
CA ASN A 54 -8.49 2.78 -7.94
C ASN A 54 -7.58 1.61 -7.55
N ARG A 55 -6.25 1.81 -7.65
CA ARG A 55 -5.25 0.82 -7.26
C ARG A 55 -5.26 0.53 -5.77
N MET A 56 -5.44 1.56 -4.92
CA MET A 56 -5.58 1.38 -3.47
C MET A 56 -6.86 0.61 -3.11
N LYS A 57 -7.99 0.89 -3.75
CA LYS A 57 -9.24 0.13 -3.54
C LYS A 57 -9.08 -1.32 -3.98
N GLU A 58 -8.48 -1.57 -5.14
CA GLU A 58 -8.20 -2.95 -5.60
C GLU A 58 -7.22 -3.68 -4.66
N ALA A 59 -6.22 -2.99 -4.12
CA ALA A 59 -5.35 -3.56 -3.11
C ALA A 59 -6.12 -3.96 -1.86
N LEU A 60 -7.05 -3.12 -1.36
CA LEU A 60 -7.90 -3.46 -0.24
C LEU A 60 -8.81 -4.67 -0.52
N VAL A 61 -9.30 -4.83 -1.76
CA VAL A 61 -10.04 -6.03 -2.16
C VAL A 61 -9.14 -7.27 -2.14
N ILE A 62 -7.95 -7.20 -2.75
CA ILE A 62 -6.97 -8.30 -2.77
C ILE A 62 -6.58 -8.73 -1.34
N LEU A 63 -6.47 -7.77 -0.43
CA LEU A 63 -6.12 -7.98 0.97
C LEU A 63 -7.33 -8.41 1.82
N GLY A 64 -8.53 -8.55 1.25
CA GLY A 64 -9.74 -8.93 1.97
C GLY A 64 -10.15 -7.89 3.02
N ARG A 65 -10.06 -6.60 2.68
CA ARG A 65 -10.47 -5.45 3.51
C ARG A 65 -11.63 -4.66 2.91
N LEU A 66 -11.91 -4.89 1.63
CA LEU A 66 -13.13 -4.46 0.95
C LEU A 66 -13.69 -5.63 0.14
N ASP A 67 -15.01 -5.70 0.00
CA ASP A 67 -15.65 -6.72 -0.84
C ASP A 67 -15.44 -6.43 -2.33
N GLU A 68 -15.57 -5.16 -2.74
CA GLU A 68 -15.34 -4.73 -4.12
C GLU A 68 -14.78 -3.29 -4.21
N ALA A 69 -13.99 -3.03 -5.26
CA ALA A 69 -13.42 -1.73 -5.60
C ALA A 69 -14.41 -0.89 -6.42
N HIS A 70 -15.50 -0.44 -5.80
CA HIS A 70 -16.46 0.43 -6.48
C HIS A 70 -15.85 1.81 -6.79
N LEU A 71 -16.03 2.29 -8.02
CA LEU A 71 -15.51 3.58 -8.49
C LEU A 71 -16.66 4.45 -8.98
N ARG A 72 -16.51 5.77 -8.84
CA ARG A 72 -17.46 6.73 -9.40
C ARG A 72 -16.92 7.24 -10.73
N ALA A 73 -17.78 7.32 -11.75
CA ALA A 73 -17.44 7.96 -13.01
C ALA A 73 -16.84 9.37 -12.77
N PRO A 74 -15.79 9.78 -13.52
CA PRO A 74 -15.29 9.16 -14.76
C PRO A 74 -14.26 8.02 -14.56
N LEU A 75 -13.94 7.63 -13.33
CA LEU A 75 -12.96 6.58 -13.05
C LEU A 75 -13.51 5.20 -13.43
N LEU A 76 -12.68 4.39 -14.09
CA LEU A 76 -13.04 3.07 -14.60
C LEU A 76 -12.35 1.95 -13.81
N LYS A 77 -12.98 0.78 -13.82
CA LYS A 77 -12.43 -0.43 -13.20
C LYS A 77 -11.09 -0.78 -13.86
N LEU A 78 -10.11 -1.15 -13.04
CA LEU A 78 -8.80 -1.53 -13.53
C LEU A 78 -8.86 -2.86 -14.31
N PRO A 79 -8.09 -2.98 -15.41
CA PRO A 79 -8.01 -4.23 -16.14
C PRO A 79 -7.33 -5.32 -15.30
N SER A 80 -7.59 -6.58 -15.64
CA SER A 80 -7.11 -7.74 -14.85
C SER A 80 -5.58 -7.80 -14.73
N ASN A 81 -4.83 -7.38 -15.76
CA ASN A 81 -3.37 -7.32 -15.72
C ASN A 81 -2.83 -6.33 -14.68
N GLU A 82 -3.47 -5.17 -14.51
CA GLU A 82 -3.13 -4.22 -13.45
C GLU A 82 -3.40 -4.82 -12.06
N ARG A 83 -4.54 -5.52 -11.89
CA ARG A 83 -4.86 -6.21 -10.63
C ARG A 83 -3.82 -7.28 -10.28
N THR A 84 -3.38 -8.07 -11.26
CA THR A 84 -2.30 -9.06 -11.09
C THR A 84 -0.98 -8.39 -10.68
N ARG A 85 -0.64 -7.26 -11.32
CA ARG A 85 0.56 -6.48 -10.96
C ARG A 85 0.49 -5.94 -9.54
N ILE A 86 -0.66 -5.41 -9.12
CA ILE A 86 -0.88 -4.94 -7.73
C ILE A 86 -0.69 -6.10 -6.76
N SER A 87 -1.31 -7.27 -7.02
CA SER A 87 -1.15 -8.44 -6.17
C SER A 87 0.30 -8.88 -6.02
N LYS A 88 1.09 -8.85 -7.10
CA LYS A 88 2.52 -9.17 -7.07
C LYS A 88 3.31 -8.18 -6.20
N LEU A 89 3.06 -6.88 -6.36
CA LEU A 89 3.75 -5.84 -5.59
C LEU A 89 3.36 -5.85 -4.10
N LEU A 90 2.12 -6.20 -3.77
CA LEU A 90 1.69 -6.43 -2.39
C LEU A 90 2.43 -7.63 -1.78
N ALA A 91 2.57 -8.72 -2.53
CA ALA A 91 3.34 -9.88 -2.07
C ALA A 91 4.84 -9.53 -1.89
N GLU A 92 5.44 -8.75 -2.79
CA GLU A 92 6.81 -8.23 -2.63
C GLU A 92 6.97 -7.36 -1.37
N ALA A 93 5.93 -6.62 -0.97
CA ALA A 93 5.88 -5.86 0.28
C ALA A 93 5.67 -6.74 1.55
N GLY A 94 5.48 -8.05 1.37
CA GLY A 94 5.12 -8.99 2.43
C GLY A 94 3.69 -8.79 2.95
N LEU A 95 2.78 -8.29 2.11
CA LEU A 95 1.39 -8.02 2.46
C LEU A 95 0.47 -9.09 1.86
N SER A 96 -0.31 -9.71 2.73
CA SER A 96 -1.38 -10.65 2.41
C SER A 96 -2.62 -10.34 3.27
N PRO A 97 -3.76 -11.00 3.02
CA PRO A 97 -4.92 -10.88 3.89
C PRO A 97 -4.63 -11.17 5.36
N GLN A 98 -3.63 -12.01 5.66
CA GLN A 98 -3.23 -12.38 7.02
C GLN A 98 -2.18 -11.43 7.61
N THR A 99 -1.31 -10.83 6.79
CA THR A 99 -0.14 -10.07 7.28
C THR A 99 -0.31 -8.55 7.22
N VAL A 100 -1.26 -8.01 6.44
CA VAL A 100 -1.31 -6.58 6.12
C VAL A 100 -1.30 -5.65 7.34
N TYR A 101 -1.94 -6.03 8.45
CA TYR A 101 -2.01 -5.23 9.68
C TYR A 101 -1.37 -5.92 10.88
N GLN A 102 -0.50 -6.90 10.65
CA GLN A 102 0.30 -7.46 11.73
C GLN A 102 1.23 -6.39 12.31
N PRO A 103 1.41 -6.37 13.64
CA PRO A 103 2.39 -5.51 14.28
C PRO A 103 3.79 -5.76 13.71
N LEU A 104 4.53 -4.67 13.48
CA LEU A 104 5.95 -4.73 13.15
C LEU A 104 6.73 -4.61 14.46
N ALA A 105 7.55 -5.61 14.76
CA ALA A 105 8.46 -5.60 15.92
C ALA A 105 9.54 -4.52 15.76
#